data_AF-A0A932HF82-F1
#
_entry.id   AF-A0A932HF82-F1
#
_cell.length_a   1.000
_cell.length_b   1.000
_cell.length_c   1.000
_cell.angle_alpha   90.00
_cell.angle_beta   90.00
_cell.angle_gamma   90.00
#
_symmetry.space_group_name_H-M   'P 1'
#
loop_
_entity.id
_entity.type
_entity.pdbx_description
1 polymer ?
#
loop_
_entity_poly.entity_id
_entity_poly.type
_entity_poly.pdbx_seq_one_letter_code
_entity_poly.pdbx_strand_id
1 'polypeptide(L)'
;AVLDANVYVSAVLHPEGPPGRILLRFLRDRAFEVVLSPAILEEVLRALRYPKIVKLLRRGVDPALWFEDVVVLADIQMTASSAAITTPPNPSRRRTMSLRYAFSRSSSAVSAAPAANSSPSQV
;
A
#
# COMPACT_ATOMS: atom_id res chain seq x y z
N ALA A 1 -17.29 -5.59 7.87
CA ALA A 1 -16.29 -5.47 8.95
C ALA A 1 -15.26 -4.42 8.53
N VAL A 2 -14.64 -3.71 9.47
CA VAL A 2 -13.57 -2.73 9.18
C VAL A 2 -12.22 -3.37 9.50
N LEU A 3 -11.27 -3.27 8.58
CA LEU A 3 -9.91 -3.78 8.77
C LEU A 3 -9.02 -2.65 9.31
N ASP A 4 -8.47 -2.86 10.51
CA ASP A 4 -7.50 -1.95 11.11
C ASP A 4 -6.12 -2.07 10.42
N ALA A 5 -5.29 -1.04 10.55
CA ALA A 5 -3.92 -1.05 10.04
C ALA A 5 -3.11 -2.27 10.53
N ASN A 6 -3.32 -2.68 11.79
CA ASN A 6 -2.64 -3.83 12.39
C ASN A 6 -2.98 -5.16 11.70
N VAL A 7 -4.14 -5.27 11.05
CA VAL A 7 -4.51 -6.48 10.31
C VAL A 7 -3.63 -6.63 9.08
N TYR A 8 -3.35 -5.54 8.35
CA TYR A 8 -2.45 -5.55 7.20
C TYR A 8 -1.01 -5.87 7.61
N VAL A 9 -0.54 -5.25 8.70
CA VAL A 9 0.80 -5.55 9.26
C VAL A 9 0.90 -7.02 9.68
N SER A 10 -0.12 -7.55 10.35
CA SER A 10 -0.14 -8.95 10.77
C SER A 10 -0.17 -9.90 9.57
N ALA A 11 -0.85 -9.53 8.49
CA ALA A 11 -0.95 -10.35 7.29
C ALA A 11 0.37 -10.43 6.51
N VAL A 12 1.13 -9.34 6.39
CA VAL A 12 2.43 -9.39 5.73
C VAL A 12 3.45 -10.21 6.54
N LEU A 13 3.38 -10.16 7.87
CA LEU A 13 4.24 -10.95 8.75
C LEU A 13 3.83 -12.44 8.77
N HIS A 14 2.54 -12.72 8.80
CA HIS A 14 1.96 -14.05 8.92
C HIS A 14 0.93 -14.33 7.82
N PRO A 15 1.36 -14.51 6.56
CA PRO A 15 0.44 -14.69 5.43
C PRO A 15 -0.40 -15.98 5.52
N GLU A 16 0.11 -17.00 6.21
CA GLU A 16 -0.62 -18.25 6.46
C GLU A 16 -1.63 -18.17 7.61
N GLY A 17 -1.52 -17.12 8.43
CA GLY A 17 -2.38 -16.90 9.59
C GLY A 17 -3.77 -16.37 9.20
N PRO A 18 -4.68 -16.22 10.18
CA PRO A 18 -6.01 -15.67 9.95
C PRO A 18 -6.04 -14.35 9.16
N PRO A 19 -5.22 -13.31 9.47
CA PRO A 19 -5.25 -12.05 8.73
C PRO A 19 -4.76 -12.20 7.29
N GLY A 20 -3.74 -13.02 7.05
CA GLY A 20 -3.23 -13.33 5.71
C GLY A 20 -4.24 -14.09 4.87
N ARG A 21 -4.95 -15.08 5.43
CA ARG A 21 -6.00 -15.83 4.74
C ARG A 21 -7.19 -14.94 4.36
N ILE A 22 -7.59 -14.00 5.22
CA ILE A 22 -8.65 -13.03 4.91
C ILE A 22 -8.24 -12.18 3.71
N LEU A 23 -7.02 -11.64 3.71
CA LEU A 23 -6.51 -10.86 2.59
C LEU A 23 -6.36 -11.69 1.32
N LEU A 24 -5.97 -12.95 1.42
CA LEU A 24 -5.89 -13.85 0.27
C LEU A 24 -7.27 -14.07 -0.38
N ARG A 25 -8.34 -14.23 0.40
CA ARG A 25 -9.71 -14.31 -0.13
C ARG A 25 -10.19 -13.01 -0.78
N PHE A 26 -9.75 -11.87 -0.27
CA PHE A 26 -9.98 -10.58 -0.93
C PHE A 26 -9.26 -10.50 -2.28
N LEU A 27 -7.96 -10.80 -2.30
CA LEU A 27 -7.11 -10.65 -3.47
C LEU A 27 -7.42 -11.67 -4.57
N ARG A 28 -7.61 -12.96 -4.21
CA ARG A 28 -7.80 -14.06 -5.17
C ARG A 28 -9.25 -14.32 -5.50
N ASP A 29 -10.09 -14.44 -4.47
CA ASP A 29 -11.46 -14.94 -4.64
C ASP A 29 -12.47 -13.81 -4.81
N ARG A 30 -12.03 -12.54 -4.65
CA ARG A 30 -12.92 -11.36 -4.60
C ARG A 30 -14.10 -11.56 -3.65
N ALA A 31 -13.88 -12.31 -2.56
CA ALA A 31 -14.95 -12.77 -1.68
C ALA A 31 -15.68 -11.64 -0.94
N PHE A 32 -15.06 -10.45 -0.87
CA PHE A 32 -15.63 -9.24 -0.30
C PHE A 32 -14.90 -8.02 -0.87
N GLU A 33 -15.47 -6.84 -0.65
CA GLU A 33 -14.86 -5.55 -0.99
C GLU A 33 -14.12 -4.98 0.23
N VAL A 34 -12.96 -4.37 -0.01
CA VAL A 34 -12.22 -3.60 1.00
C VAL A 34 -12.38 -2.13 0.69
N VAL A 35 -12.80 -1.37 1.70
CA VAL A 35 -12.84 0.09 1.67
C VAL A 35 -11.72 0.63 2.56
N LEU A 36 -10.87 1.47 2.00
CA LEU A 36 -9.77 2.13 2.73
C LEU A 36 -10.00 3.62 2.81
N SER A 37 -9.58 4.23 3.92
CA SER A 37 -9.43 5.68 4.01
C SER A 37 -7.95 6.05 3.83
N PRO A 38 -7.65 7.30 3.39
CA PRO A 38 -6.28 7.81 3.37
C PRO A 38 -5.55 7.66 4.72
N ALA A 39 -6.27 7.86 5.83
CA ALA A 39 -5.71 7.71 7.17
C ALA A 39 -5.23 6.27 7.46
N ILE A 40 -6.00 5.25 7.06
CA ILE A 40 -5.58 3.84 7.23
C ILE A 40 -4.40 3.52 6.31
N LEU A 41 -4.43 4.01 5.07
CA LEU A 41 -3.33 3.83 4.11
C LEU A 41 -2.01 4.39 4.66
N GLU A 42 -2.03 5.63 5.15
CA GLU A 42 -0.87 6.27 5.76
C GLU A 42 -0.38 5.51 6.99
N GLU A 43 -1.29 5.04 7.84
CA GLU A 43 -0.94 4.30 9.04
C GLU A 43 -0.26 2.97 8.71
N VAL A 44 -0.78 2.22 7.74
CA VAL A 44 -0.16 0.97 7.29
C VAL A 44 1.22 1.23 6.71
N LEU A 45 1.36 2.19 5.79
CA LEU A 45 2.65 2.54 5.18
C LEU A 45 3.68 3.00 6.24
N ARG A 46 3.23 3.75 7.25
CA ARG A 46 4.07 4.16 8.38
C ARG A 46 4.51 2.97 9.22
N ALA A 47 3.58 2.07 9.57
CA ALA A 47 3.85 0.89 10.38
C ALA A 47 4.82 -0.08 9.68
N LEU A 48 4.68 -0.27 8.37
CA LEU A 48 5.56 -1.10 7.56
C LEU A 48 7.01 -0.59 7.49
N ARG A 49 7.24 0.69 7.78
CA ARG A 49 8.58 1.31 7.87
C ARG A 49 9.22 1.18 9.24
N TYR A 50 8.51 0.68 10.25
CA TYR A 50 9.09 0.55 11.59
C TYR A 50 10.22 -0.47 11.61
N PRO A 51 11.39 -0.14 12.18
CA PRO A 51 12.54 -1.04 12.19
C PRO A 51 12.26 -2.42 12.79
N LYS A 52 11.35 -2.48 13.78
CA LYS A 52 10.93 -3.75 14.40
C LYS A 52 10.13 -4.62 13.43
N ILE A 53 9.26 -4.02 12.62
CA ILE A 53 8.45 -4.73 11.63
C ILE A 53 9.33 -5.18 10.46
N VAL A 54 10.18 -4.30 9.95
CA VAL A 54 11.11 -4.61 8.86
C VAL A 54 12.01 -5.80 9.19
N LYS A 55 12.47 -5.91 10.44
CA LYS A 55 13.27 -7.06 10.92
C LYS A 55 12.51 -8.39 10.93
N LEU A 56 11.19 -8.36 11.01
CA LEU A 56 10.32 -9.54 11.06
C LEU A 56 9.81 -9.95 9.67
N LEU A 57 9.97 -9.11 8.65
CA LEU A 57 9.58 -9.43 7.28
C LEU A 57 10.42 -10.59 6.74
N ARG A 58 9.76 -11.41 5.92
CA ARG A 58 10.44 -12.47 5.17
C ARG A 58 11.45 -11.85 4.21
N ARG A 59 12.59 -12.53 4.00
CA ARG A 59 13.62 -12.06 3.06
C ARG A 59 13.04 -11.90 1.66
N GLY A 60 13.36 -10.76 1.02
CA GLY A 60 12.92 -10.44 -0.34
C GLY A 60 11.51 -9.86 -0.45
N VAL A 61 10.78 -9.70 0.66
CA VAL A 61 9.49 -9.00 0.67
C VAL A 61 9.72 -7.50 0.79
N ASP A 62 9.33 -6.75 -0.23
CA ASP A 62 9.14 -5.32 -0.12
C ASP A 62 7.73 -5.05 0.43
N PRO A 63 7.59 -4.49 1.64
CA PRO A 63 6.30 -4.29 2.26
C PRO A 63 5.45 -3.21 1.55
N ALA A 64 6.09 -2.24 0.88
CA ALA A 64 5.36 -1.21 0.14
C ALA A 64 4.75 -1.79 -1.13
N LEU A 65 5.52 -2.58 -1.88
CA LEU A 65 5.02 -3.29 -3.07
C LEU A 65 3.95 -4.31 -2.69
N TRP A 66 4.12 -5.03 -1.58
CA TRP A 66 3.11 -5.97 -1.09
C TRP A 66 1.77 -5.27 -0.79
N PHE A 67 1.80 -4.08 -0.21
CA PHE A 67 0.59 -3.35 0.12
C PHE A 67 -0.05 -2.69 -1.11
N GLU A 68 0.72 -2.40 -2.15
CA GLU A 68 0.22 -1.85 -3.41
C GLU A 68 -0.86 -2.73 -4.03
N ASP A 69 -0.68 -4.05 -4.03
CA ASP A 69 -1.69 -5.00 -4.54
C ASP A 69 -3.05 -4.85 -3.81
N VAL A 70 -3.01 -4.60 -2.51
CA VAL A 70 -4.23 -4.38 -1.70
C VAL A 70 -4.87 -3.05 -2.09
N VAL A 71 -4.07 -2.00 -2.23
CA VAL A 71 -4.54 -0.64 -2.56
C VAL A 71 -5.16 -0.60 -3.96
N VAL A 72 -4.57 -1.29 -4.94
CA VAL A 72 -5.08 -1.35 -6.32
C VAL A 72 -6.47 -1.98 -6.38
N LEU A 73 -6.78 -2.90 -5.46
CA LEU A 73 -8.07 -3.59 -5.42
C LEU A 73 -9.09 -2.98 -4.47
N ALA A 74 -8.65 -2.12 -3.55
CA ALA A 74 -9.52 -1.50 -2.56
C ALA A 74 -10.24 -0.27 -3.11
N ASP A 75 -11.44 -0.01 -2.60
CA ASP A 75 -12.14 1.26 -2.83
C ASP A 75 -11.62 2.30 -1.83
N ILE A 76 -10.96 3.35 -2.32
CA ILE A 76 -10.40 4.39 -1.46
C ILE A 76 -11.43 5.51 -1.30
N GLN A 77 -11.91 5.68 -0.07
CA GLN A 77 -12.88 6.70 0.27
C GLN A 77 -12.20 7.86 0.98
N MET A 78 -12.27 9.04 0.37
CA MET A 78 -11.81 10.27 0.99
C MET A 78 -12.74 10.64 2.14
N THR A 79 -12.22 10.60 3.35
CA THR A 79 -12.93 11.15 4.49
C THR A 79 -12.83 12.67 4.38
N ALA A 80 -13.92 13.34 4.01
CA ALA A 80 -14.00 14.79 4.17
C ALA A 80 -13.77 15.10 5.65
N SER A 81 -12.79 15.95 5.94
CA SER A 81 -12.50 16.39 7.30
C SER A 81 -13.71 17.16 7.82
N SER A 82 -14.60 16.50 8.53
CA SER A 82 -15.75 17.15 9.18
C SER A 82 -15.22 17.88 10.40
N ALA A 83 -14.82 19.13 10.21
CA ALA A 83 -14.75 20.10 11.29
C ALA A 83 -16.18 20.43 11.74
N ALA A 84 -16.79 19.53 12.53
CA ALA A 84 -17.84 19.79 13.52
C ALA A 84 -18.34 18.45 14.05
N ILE A 85 -17.91 18.07 15.26
CA ILE A 85 -18.61 17.05 16.04
C ILE A 85 -19.92 17.71 16.50
N THR A 86 -20.97 17.56 15.72
CA THR A 86 -22.35 17.65 16.18
C THR A 86 -23.01 16.41 15.65
N THR A 87 -23.18 15.40 16.48
CA THR A 87 -23.82 14.12 16.13
C THR A 87 -25.26 14.36 15.67
N PRO A 88 -25.64 14.01 14.43
CA PRO A 88 -27.02 13.75 14.08
C PRO A 88 -27.20 12.25 13.73
N PRO A 89 -28.44 11.74 13.76
CA PRO A 89 -28.69 10.31 13.63
C PRO A 89 -28.39 9.80 12.21
N ASN A 90 -27.84 8.59 12.15
CA ASN A 90 -27.59 7.75 10.96
C ASN A 90 -28.57 7.98 9.79
N PRO A 91 -28.05 8.14 8.55
CA PRO A 91 -28.61 7.34 7.45
C PRO A 91 -27.59 6.87 6.41
N SER A 92 -27.73 5.60 6.05
CA SER A 92 -27.15 4.90 4.90
C SER A 92 -27.59 5.49 3.55
N ARG A 93 -26.64 5.95 2.70
CA ARG A 93 -26.67 5.74 1.23
C ARG A 93 -25.39 6.20 0.50
N ARG A 94 -24.92 5.30 -0.37
CA ARG A 94 -23.78 5.41 -1.30
C ARG A 94 -23.95 6.52 -2.34
N ARG A 95 -22.84 7.16 -2.72
CA ARG A 95 -22.54 7.58 -4.10
C ARG A 95 -21.03 7.49 -4.34
N THR A 96 -20.62 6.52 -5.15
CA THR A 96 -19.24 6.31 -5.58
C THR A 96 -18.98 7.13 -6.83
N MET A 97 -18.01 8.04 -6.78
CA MET A 97 -17.46 8.72 -7.96
C MET A 97 -15.98 8.31 -8.04
N SER A 98 -15.65 7.48 -9.03
CA SER A 98 -14.32 6.89 -9.19
C SER A 98 -13.36 7.90 -9.81
N LEU A 99 -12.31 8.28 -9.08
CA LEU A 99 -11.17 9.00 -9.63
C LEU A 99 -9.92 8.10 -9.56
N ARG A 100 -9.33 7.83 -10.72
CA ARG A 100 -8.15 6.97 -10.86
C ARG A 100 -6.91 7.70 -10.34
N TYR A 101 -6.20 7.08 -9.40
CA TYR A 101 -4.93 7.60 -8.90
C TYR A 101 -3.79 7.20 -9.84
N ALA A 102 -3.01 8.17 -10.31
CA ALA A 102 -1.78 7.94 -11.08
C ALA A 102 -0.59 8.28 -10.19
N PHE A 103 0.22 7.29 -9.82
CA PHE A 103 1.45 7.49 -9.06
C PHE A 103 2.64 7.60 -10.01
N SER A 104 3.34 8.73 -9.93
CA SER A 104 4.53 9.05 -10.74
C SER A 104 5.77 8.33 -10.16
N ARG A 105 6.40 7.49 -10.99
CA ARG A 105 7.70 6.86 -10.67
C ARG A 105 8.83 7.88 -10.89
N SER A 106 9.48 8.32 -9.81
CA SER A 106 10.83 8.88 -9.90
C SER A 106 11.85 7.74 -10.00
N SER A 107 12.25 7.40 -11.22
CA SER A 107 13.33 6.46 -11.49
C SER A 107 14.68 7.17 -11.31
N SER A 108 15.32 6.98 -10.16
CA SER A 108 16.74 7.37 -10.00
C SER A 108 17.62 6.40 -10.77
N ALA A 109 18.14 6.86 -11.92
CA ALA A 109 19.13 6.15 -12.69
C ALA A 109 20.48 6.13 -11.93
N VAL A 110 20.91 4.95 -11.50
CA VAL A 110 22.33 4.65 -11.28
C VAL A 110 22.86 4.22 -12.64
N SER A 111 23.47 5.14 -13.37
CA SER A 111 24.25 4.82 -14.57
C SER A 111 25.72 4.95 -14.24
N ALA A 112 26.38 3.80 -14.13
CA ALA A 112 27.81 3.65 -13.98
C ALA A 112 28.56 4.32 -15.14
N ALA A 113 29.62 5.06 -14.80
CA ALA A 113 30.58 5.59 -15.75
C ALA A 113 31.35 4.46 -16.45
N PRO A 114 31.59 4.51 -17.77
CA PRO A 114 32.59 3.67 -18.39
C PRO A 114 33.97 4.36 -18.30
N ALA A 115 34.93 3.58 -17.82
CA ALA A 115 36.34 3.92 -17.77
C ALA A 115 36.89 4.24 -19.16
N ALA A 116 37.76 5.25 -19.19
CA ALA A 116 38.62 5.59 -20.30
C ALA A 116 39.42 4.37 -20.80
N ASN A 117 39.49 4.17 -22.11
CA ASN A 117 40.67 3.55 -22.68
C ASN A 117 41.03 4.14 -24.04
N SER A 118 42.24 4.68 -24.03
CA SER A 118 42.99 5.35 -25.08
C SER A 118 43.44 4.35 -26.15
N SER A 119 43.44 4.75 -27.42
CA SER A 119 44.36 4.22 -28.45
C SER A 119 44.37 5.12 -29.70
N PRO A 120 45.47 5.09 -30.49
CA PRO A 120 46.15 6.31 -30.88
C PRO A 120 46.20 6.59 -32.40
N SER A 121 46.59 7.84 -32.68
CA SER A 121 47.40 8.34 -33.79
C SER A 121 47.03 7.96 -35.23
N GLN A 122 46.68 9.02 -35.96
CA GLN A 122 46.76 9.12 -37.41
C GLN A 122 48.19 8.93 -37.93
N VAL A 123 48.32 8.20 -39.04
CA VAL A 123 49.30 8.43 -40.11
C VAL A 123 48.63 8.07 -41.44
#